data_AF-A0A816A3A0-F1
#
_entry.id   AF-A0A816A3A0-F1
#
_cell.length_a   1.000
_cell.length_b   1.000
_cell.length_c   1.000
_cell.angle_alpha   90.00
_cell.angle_beta   90.00
_cell.angle_gamma   90.00
#
_symmetry.space_group_name_H-M   'P 1'
#
loop_
_entity.id
_entity.type
_entity.pdbx_description
1 polymer ?
#
loop_
_entity_poly.entity_id
_entity_poly.type
_entity_poly.pdbx_seq_one_letter_code
_entity_poly.pdbx_strand_id
1 'polypeptide(L)'
;MRGSTINSNVLTSCIGLQQAITTNRDEYRPNSYTGKNFYEDDNYRSCLDLLDGGYEISQDLIEMMDSYCEIYRQFSRSLMSFSENWCKRIQRQNTLCSYHTTKQAQLETIKTAKKIAVIEQKRIGNIQKVVEKYRKIVDNTYITTRFSSHQHRRTKEFKKQFKAAYSILNDCKSKLDNLKQEQKK
;
A
#
# COMPACT_ATOMS: atom_id res chain seq x y z
N MET A 1 -7.50 -25.14 23.88
CA MET A 1 -6.65 -24.81 22.71
C MET A 1 -7.41 -23.83 21.83
N ARG A 2 -6.92 -22.58 21.69
CA ARG A 2 -7.57 -21.53 20.89
C ARG A 2 -7.12 -21.70 19.44
N GLY A 3 -7.98 -22.28 18.60
CA GLY A 3 -7.79 -22.28 17.16
C GLY A 3 -8.00 -20.87 16.62
N SER A 4 -6.93 -20.25 16.13
CA SER A 4 -6.98 -19.01 15.35
C SER A 4 -7.71 -19.30 14.03
N THR A 5 -9.02 -19.06 14.00
CA THR A 5 -9.78 -19.04 12.75
C THR A 5 -9.41 -17.75 12.04
N ILE A 6 -8.43 -17.83 11.14
CA ILE A 6 -8.18 -16.74 10.18
C ILE A 6 -9.48 -16.57 9.41
N ASN A 7 -10.12 -15.43 9.62
CA ASN A 7 -11.42 -15.09 9.07
C ASN A 7 -11.33 -15.17 7.53
N SER A 8 -12.12 -16.03 6.89
CA SER A 8 -12.06 -16.31 5.44
C SER A 8 -12.07 -15.03 4.57
N ASN A 9 -12.77 -14.00 5.03
CA ASN A 9 -12.83 -12.70 4.39
C ASN A 9 -11.50 -11.93 4.41
N VAL A 10 -10.69 -12.10 5.47
CA VAL A 10 -9.34 -11.52 5.57
C VAL A 10 -8.40 -12.25 4.61
N LEU A 11 -8.47 -13.58 4.54
CA LEU A 11 -7.66 -14.38 3.62
C LEU A 11 -7.96 -14.00 2.15
N THR A 12 -9.23 -13.84 1.81
CA THR A 12 -9.67 -13.43 0.47
C THR A 12 -9.22 -12.02 0.12
N SER A 13 -9.27 -11.09 1.08
CA SER A 13 -8.77 -9.72 0.89
C SER A 13 -7.24 -9.69 0.67
N CYS A 14 -6.49 -10.54 1.39
CA CYS A 14 -5.05 -10.69 1.21
C CYS A 14 -4.68 -11.31 -0.15
N ILE A 15 -5.46 -12.27 -0.65
CA ILE A 15 -5.27 -12.86 -1.99
C ILE A 15 -5.52 -11.81 -3.08
N GLY A 16 -6.57 -10.99 -2.95
CA GLY A 16 -6.83 -9.89 -3.89
C GLY A 16 -5.72 -8.84 -3.89
N LEU A 17 -5.19 -8.49 -2.71
CA LEU A 17 -4.01 -7.61 -2.58
C LEU A 17 -2.77 -8.22 -3.23
N GLN A 18 -2.51 -9.50 -2.98
CA GLN A 18 -1.38 -10.21 -3.57
C GLN A 18 -1.46 -10.25 -5.10
N GLN A 19 -2.65 -10.51 -5.64
CA GLN A 19 -2.91 -10.49 -7.08
C GLN A 19 -2.69 -9.09 -7.65
N ALA A 20 -3.26 -8.03 -7.06
CA ALA A 20 -3.03 -6.65 -7.51
C ALA A 20 -1.53 -6.27 -7.53
N ILE A 21 -0.78 -6.67 -6.50
CA ILE A 21 0.68 -6.48 -6.42
C ILE A 21 1.42 -7.28 -7.51
N THR A 22 0.94 -8.48 -7.86
CA THR A 22 1.58 -9.30 -8.91
C THR A 22 1.25 -8.81 -10.30
N THR A 23 0.04 -8.30 -10.55
CA THR A 23 -0.34 -7.75 -11.86
C THR A 23 0.38 -6.45 -12.17
N ASN A 24 0.61 -5.60 -11.16
CA ASN A 24 1.38 -4.36 -11.31
C ASN A 24 2.90 -4.59 -11.32
N ARG A 25 3.36 -5.83 -11.11
CA ARG A 25 4.79 -6.15 -11.01
C ARG A 25 5.56 -5.84 -12.30
N ASP A 26 4.90 -5.97 -13.45
CA ASP A 26 5.49 -5.73 -14.77
C ASP A 26 5.59 -4.23 -15.13
N GLU A 27 4.94 -3.34 -14.37
CA GLU A 27 5.06 -1.89 -14.52
C GLU A 27 6.30 -1.31 -13.81
N TYR A 28 6.86 -2.03 -12.83
CA TYR A 28 8.09 -1.60 -12.16
C TYR A 28 9.31 -1.93 -13.03
N ARG A 29 10.21 -0.95 -13.20
CA ARG A 29 11.37 -1.08 -14.09
C ARG A 29 12.20 -2.34 -13.75
N PRO A 30 12.50 -3.21 -14.73
CA PRO A 30 13.37 -4.36 -14.50
C PRO A 30 14.76 -3.90 -14.07
N ASN A 31 15.37 -4.62 -13.12
CA ASN A 31 16.69 -4.27 -12.58
C ASN A 31 17.79 -4.47 -13.64
N SER A 32 18.14 -3.40 -14.36
CA SER A 32 19.17 -3.36 -15.41
C SER A 32 20.61 -3.60 -14.92
N TYR A 33 20.77 -3.84 -13.62
CA TYR A 33 22.06 -4.05 -12.94
C TYR A 33 22.26 -5.49 -12.45
N THR A 34 21.30 -6.38 -12.70
CA THR A 34 21.41 -7.81 -12.39
C THR A 34 22.68 -8.40 -13.02
N GLY A 35 23.57 -8.98 -12.21
CA GLY A 35 24.84 -9.57 -12.66
C GLY A 35 26.02 -8.61 -12.81
N LYS A 36 25.84 -7.31 -12.52
CA LYS A 36 26.94 -6.32 -12.53
C LYS A 36 27.55 -6.16 -11.14
N ASN A 37 28.86 -5.93 -11.09
CA ASN A 37 29.57 -5.65 -9.83
C ASN A 37 29.19 -4.25 -9.32
N PHE A 38 28.76 -4.17 -8.07
CA PHE A 38 28.36 -2.92 -7.43
C PHE A 38 29.46 -1.85 -7.44
N TYR A 39 30.73 -2.26 -7.31
CA TYR A 39 31.88 -1.36 -7.23
C TYR A 39 32.40 -0.89 -8.59
N GLU A 40 31.76 -1.29 -9.69
CA GLU A 40 32.15 -0.90 -11.05
C GLU A 40 31.29 0.27 -11.54
N ASP A 41 31.96 1.24 -12.18
CA ASP A 41 31.37 2.41 -12.84
C ASP A 41 30.21 3.07 -12.06
N ASP A 42 29.06 3.20 -12.72
CA ASP A 42 27.82 3.81 -12.24
C ASP A 42 26.83 2.76 -11.70
N ASN A 43 27.26 1.53 -11.38
CA ASN A 43 26.35 0.45 -10.97
C ASN A 43 25.65 0.70 -9.63
N TYR A 44 26.19 1.61 -8.80
CA TYR A 44 25.55 2.10 -7.57
C TYR A 44 24.20 2.80 -7.83
N ARG A 45 23.93 3.22 -9.07
CA ARG A 45 22.63 3.81 -9.47
C ARG A 45 21.47 2.83 -9.26
N SER A 46 21.70 1.52 -9.33
CA SER A 46 20.69 0.50 -8.94
C SER A 46 20.10 0.73 -7.56
N CYS A 47 20.92 1.07 -6.57
CA CYS A 47 20.45 1.36 -5.21
C CYS A 47 19.68 2.68 -5.12
N LEU A 48 19.99 3.64 -5.98
CA LEU A 48 19.24 4.90 -6.05
C LEU A 48 17.88 4.68 -6.69
N ASP A 49 17.82 3.93 -7.79
CA ASP A 49 16.58 3.57 -8.47
C ASP A 49 15.66 2.73 -7.57
N LEU A 50 16.23 1.83 -6.76
CA LEU A 50 15.47 1.08 -5.74
C LEU A 50 14.90 2.00 -4.66
N LEU A 51 15.61 3.07 -4.30
CA LEU A 51 15.14 4.01 -3.29
C LEU A 51 13.99 4.87 -3.83
N ASP A 52 14.08 5.32 -5.08
CA ASP A 52 13.00 6.06 -5.74
C ASP A 52 11.79 5.14 -6.02
N GLY A 53 12.00 3.91 -6.50
CA GLY A 53 10.92 2.93 -6.70
C GLY A 53 10.24 2.51 -5.39
N GLY A 54 10.97 2.51 -4.26
CA GLY A 54 10.40 2.29 -2.94
C GLY A 54 9.36 3.34 -2.54
N TYR A 55 9.48 4.58 -3.02
CA TYR A 55 8.48 5.62 -2.80
C TYR A 55 7.24 5.41 -3.66
N GLU A 56 7.43 5.10 -4.95
CA GLU A 56 6.33 4.83 -5.89
C GLU A 56 5.44 3.69 -5.35
N ILE A 57 6.04 2.56 -4.97
CA ILE A 57 5.33 1.43 -4.35
C ILE A 57 4.59 1.85 -3.07
N SER A 58 5.20 2.72 -2.26
CA SER A 58 4.57 3.24 -1.05
C SER A 58 3.34 4.12 -1.35
N GLN A 59 3.38 4.94 -2.41
CA GLN A 59 2.23 5.73 -2.86
C GLN A 59 1.14 4.83 -3.43
N ASP A 60 1.48 3.89 -4.30
CA ASP A 60 0.52 2.92 -4.87
C ASP A 60 -0.21 2.15 -3.78
N LEU A 61 0.51 1.72 -2.73
CA LEU A 61 -0.09 1.04 -1.59
C LEU A 61 -1.09 1.93 -0.83
N ILE A 62 -0.79 3.22 -0.68
CA ILE A 62 -1.70 4.18 -0.05
C ILE A 62 -2.96 4.35 -0.91
N GLU A 63 -2.78 4.58 -2.22
CA GLU A 63 -3.89 4.78 -3.16
C GLU A 63 -4.80 3.56 -3.25
N MET A 64 -4.21 2.36 -3.30
CA MET A 64 -4.93 1.09 -3.30
C MET A 64 -5.76 0.93 -2.02
N MET A 65 -5.19 1.26 -0.86
CA MET A 65 -5.90 1.16 0.42
C MET A 65 -7.01 2.22 0.55
N ASP A 66 -6.80 3.44 0.06
CA ASP A 66 -7.83 4.47 0.01
C ASP A 66 -8.99 4.06 -0.92
N SER A 67 -8.68 3.47 -2.07
CA SER A 67 -9.65 2.92 -3.00
C SER A 67 -10.47 1.79 -2.37
N TYR A 68 -9.80 0.86 -1.67
CA TYR A 68 -10.46 -0.20 -0.89
C TYR A 68 -11.43 0.40 0.14
N CYS A 69 -11.00 1.43 0.88
CA CYS A 69 -11.85 2.10 1.86
C CYS A 69 -13.08 2.76 1.22
N GLU A 70 -12.95 3.35 0.03
CA GLU A 70 -14.07 3.97 -0.68
C GLU A 70 -15.10 2.94 -1.17
N ILE A 71 -14.65 1.82 -1.74
CA ILE A 71 -15.53 0.72 -2.16
C ILE A 71 -16.39 0.23 -0.99
N TYR A 72 -15.75 -0.05 0.16
CA TYR A 72 -16.46 -0.53 1.34
C TYR A 72 -17.37 0.55 1.95
N ARG A 73 -17.03 1.84 1.81
CA ARG A 73 -17.88 2.95 2.25
C ARG A 73 -19.15 3.01 1.42
N GLN A 74 -19.06 2.82 0.11
CA GLN A 74 -20.22 2.76 -0.78
C GLN A 74 -21.09 1.54 -0.48
N PHE A 75 -20.47 0.37 -0.23
CA PHE A 75 -21.19 -0.83 0.21
C PHE A 75 -21.95 -0.58 1.52
N SER A 76 -21.29 -0.03 2.55
CA SER A 76 -21.92 0.28 3.84
C SER A 76 -23.08 1.28 3.70
N ARG A 77 -22.91 2.35 2.90
CA ARG A 77 -23.98 3.31 2.60
C ARG A 77 -25.18 2.65 1.91
N SER A 78 -24.91 1.77 0.94
CA SER A 78 -25.95 1.02 0.23
C SER A 78 -26.73 0.10 1.17
N LEU A 79 -26.03 -0.60 2.07
CA LEU A 79 -26.62 -1.49 3.06
C LEU A 79 -27.45 -0.72 4.10
N MET A 80 -26.99 0.46 4.54
CA MET A 80 -27.75 1.37 5.39
C MET A 80 -29.04 1.81 4.71
N SER A 81 -28.95 2.33 3.48
CA SER A 81 -30.11 2.77 2.70
C SER A 81 -31.12 1.66 2.47
N PHE A 82 -30.64 0.47 2.07
CA PHE A 82 -31.46 -0.73 1.94
C PHE A 82 -32.21 -1.02 3.25
N SER A 83 -31.50 -1.01 4.38
CA SER A 83 -32.09 -1.33 5.67
C SER A 83 -33.18 -0.34 6.09
N GLU A 84 -32.97 0.95 5.85
CA GLU A 84 -33.92 2.00 6.21
C GLU A 84 -35.16 1.97 5.32
N ASN A 85 -34.98 1.76 4.02
CA ASN A 85 -36.07 1.67 3.06
C ASN A 85 -36.97 0.46 3.34
N TRP A 86 -36.38 -0.71 3.56
CA TRP A 86 -37.14 -1.92 3.83
C TRP A 86 -37.78 -1.93 5.21
N CYS A 87 -37.11 -1.37 6.24
CA CYS A 87 -37.71 -1.22 7.56
C CYS A 87 -39.00 -0.38 7.48
N LYS A 88 -38.96 0.78 6.79
CA LYS A 88 -40.14 1.63 6.57
C LYS A 88 -41.24 0.90 5.79
N ARG A 89 -40.88 0.16 4.73
CA ARG A 89 -41.85 -0.59 3.90
C ARG A 89 -42.56 -1.66 4.71
N ILE A 90 -41.83 -2.47 5.48
CA ILE A 90 -42.42 -3.53 6.30
C ILE A 90 -43.28 -2.94 7.41
N GLN A 91 -42.83 -1.86 8.07
CA GLN A 91 -43.63 -1.19 9.10
C GLN A 91 -44.99 -0.73 8.56
N ARG A 92 -45.03 -0.19 7.34
CA ARG A 92 -46.26 0.27 6.66
C ARG A 92 -47.17 -0.85 6.15
N GLN A 93 -46.74 -2.10 6.12
CA GLN A 93 -47.62 -3.20 5.71
C GLN A 93 -48.71 -3.40 6.76
N ASN A 94 -49.96 -3.27 6.31
CA ASN A 94 -51.13 -3.71 7.07
C ASN A 94 -51.11 -5.24 7.13
N THR A 95 -51.04 -5.79 8.33
CA THR A 95 -50.99 -7.24 8.55
C THR A 95 -52.17 -7.67 9.43
N LEU A 96 -52.85 -8.74 9.04
CA LEU A 96 -53.71 -9.51 9.94
C LEU A 96 -52.91 -9.97 11.17
N CYS A 97 -53.56 -10.11 12.32
CA CYS A 97 -52.90 -10.40 13.60
C CYS A 97 -51.97 -11.64 13.56
N SER A 98 -52.30 -12.63 12.72
CA SER A 98 -51.52 -13.86 12.48
C SER A 98 -50.15 -13.65 11.80
N TYR A 99 -49.88 -12.48 11.22
CA TYR A 99 -48.63 -12.18 10.49
C TYR A 99 -47.62 -11.34 11.30
N HIS A 100 -47.92 -11.01 12.56
CA HIS A 100 -47.04 -10.17 13.39
C HIS A 100 -45.67 -10.81 13.67
N THR A 101 -45.61 -12.12 13.87
CA THR A 101 -44.35 -12.84 14.14
C THR A 101 -43.43 -12.88 12.91
N THR A 102 -43.99 -13.14 11.72
CA THR A 102 -43.25 -13.10 10.45
C THR A 102 -42.76 -11.68 10.14
N LYS A 103 -43.61 -10.68 10.33
CA LYS A 103 -43.24 -9.26 10.18
C LYS A 103 -42.09 -8.89 11.12
N GLN A 104 -42.13 -9.35 12.36
CA GLN A 104 -41.05 -9.13 13.33
C GLN A 104 -39.75 -9.81 12.90
N ALA A 105 -39.80 -11.06 12.42
CA ALA A 105 -38.63 -11.77 11.94
C ALA A 105 -37.95 -11.04 10.77
N GLN A 106 -38.73 -10.57 9.79
CA GLN A 106 -38.23 -9.78 8.66
C GLN A 106 -37.56 -8.46 9.11
N LEU A 107 -38.16 -7.77 10.09
CA LEU A 107 -37.57 -6.56 10.66
C LEU A 107 -36.24 -6.84 11.36
N GLU A 108 -36.11 -7.95 12.07
CA GLU A 108 -34.84 -8.33 12.71
C GLU A 108 -33.74 -8.67 11.69
N THR A 109 -34.08 -9.34 10.59
CA THR A 109 -33.13 -9.57 9.48
C THR A 109 -32.62 -8.23 8.92
N ILE A 110 -33.52 -7.26 8.69
CA ILE A 110 -33.14 -5.94 8.19
C ILE A 110 -32.30 -5.16 9.20
N LYS A 111 -32.63 -5.22 10.50
CA LYS A 111 -31.81 -4.62 11.57
C LYS A 111 -30.42 -5.25 11.62
N THR A 112 -30.29 -6.53 11.29
CA THR A 112 -28.99 -7.20 11.21
C THR A 112 -28.15 -6.64 10.07
N ALA A 113 -28.73 -6.41 8.89
CA ALA A 113 -28.06 -5.71 7.79
C ALA A 113 -27.57 -4.31 8.21
N LYS A 114 -28.39 -3.56 8.95
CA LYS A 114 -27.99 -2.26 9.52
C LYS A 114 -26.80 -2.38 10.48
N LYS A 115 -26.79 -3.37 11.37
CA LYS A 115 -25.67 -3.64 12.30
C LYS A 115 -24.38 -3.96 11.54
N ILE A 116 -24.46 -4.78 10.49
CA ILE A 116 -23.30 -5.10 9.63
C ILE A 116 -22.74 -3.83 9.00
N ALA A 117 -23.59 -2.96 8.46
CA ALA A 117 -23.15 -1.71 7.85
C ALA A 117 -22.36 -0.81 8.82
N VAL A 118 -22.82 -0.71 10.08
CA VAL A 118 -22.14 0.04 11.15
C VAL A 118 -20.78 -0.58 11.51
N ILE A 119 -20.70 -1.91 11.58
CA ILE A 119 -19.45 -2.64 11.84
C ILE A 119 -18.44 -2.36 10.72
N GLU A 120 -18.87 -2.45 9.46
CA GLU A 120 -18.01 -2.16 8.31
C GLU A 120 -17.56 -0.70 8.30
N GLN A 121 -18.43 0.25 8.64
CA GLN A 121 -18.05 1.66 8.74
C GLN A 121 -16.97 1.91 9.80
N LYS A 122 -17.06 1.23 10.95
CA LYS A 122 -16.02 1.26 11.99
C LYS A 122 -14.72 0.63 11.50
N ARG A 123 -14.79 -0.48 10.78
CA ARG A 123 -13.62 -1.16 10.19
C ARG A 123 -12.89 -0.25 9.20
N ILE A 124 -13.62 0.40 8.30
CA ILE A 124 -13.07 1.39 7.35
C ILE A 124 -12.37 2.52 8.11
N GLY A 125 -13.01 3.09 9.14
CA GLY A 125 -12.41 4.15 9.95
C GLY A 125 -11.10 3.72 10.63
N ASN A 126 -10.96 2.46 11.03
CA ASN A 126 -9.71 1.93 11.56
C ASN A 126 -8.64 1.76 10.48
N ILE A 127 -8.99 1.25 9.31
CA ILE A 127 -8.06 1.10 8.18
C ILE A 127 -7.53 2.47 7.75
N GLN A 128 -8.40 3.48 7.63
CA GLN A 128 -7.99 4.84 7.28
C GLN A 128 -7.00 5.46 8.28
N LYS A 129 -7.12 5.15 9.58
CA LYS A 129 -6.11 5.58 10.57
C LYS A 129 -4.75 4.93 10.32
N VAL A 130 -4.73 3.67 9.88
CA VAL A 130 -3.48 2.97 9.53
C VAL A 130 -2.89 3.57 8.25
N VAL A 131 -3.71 3.81 7.23
CA VAL A 131 -3.28 4.47 5.98
C VAL A 131 -2.69 5.85 6.28
N GLU A 132 -3.35 6.65 7.10
CA GLU A 132 -2.86 7.99 7.46
C GLU A 132 -1.56 7.93 8.27
N LYS A 133 -1.42 6.95 9.18
CA LYS A 133 -0.15 6.72 9.87
C LYS A 133 0.95 6.32 8.89
N TYR A 134 0.65 5.47 7.92
CA TYR A 134 1.60 5.04 6.91
C TYR A 134 1.99 6.18 5.98
N ARG A 135 1.04 7.00 5.52
CA ARG A 135 1.28 8.23 4.74
C ARG A 135 2.27 9.14 5.45
N LYS A 136 2.09 9.40 6.75
CA LYS A 136 3.05 10.18 7.54
C LYS A 136 4.45 9.56 7.60
N ILE A 137 4.56 8.23 7.68
CA ILE A 137 5.86 7.55 7.62
C ILE A 137 6.50 7.76 6.25
N VAL A 138 5.74 7.60 5.17
CA VAL A 138 6.21 7.80 3.79
C VAL A 138 6.67 9.25 3.59
N ASP A 139 5.87 10.23 3.96
CA ASP A 139 6.19 11.66 3.81
C ASP A 139 7.45 12.06 4.59
N ASN A 140 7.62 11.52 5.81
CA ASN A 140 8.81 11.76 6.62
C ASN A 140 10.06 11.05 6.07
N THR A 141 9.88 9.89 5.43
CA THR A 141 10.98 9.08 4.89
C THR A 141 11.47 9.61 3.54
N TYR A 142 10.54 10.09 2.71
CA TYR A 142 10.75 10.45 1.31
C TYR A 142 10.55 11.95 1.07
N ILE A 143 11.24 12.78 1.85
CA ILE A 143 11.17 14.24 1.73
C ILE A 143 11.49 14.68 0.30
N THR A 144 10.50 15.19 -0.41
CA THR A 144 10.66 15.75 -1.76
C THR A 144 11.38 17.09 -1.70
N THR A 145 12.24 17.34 -2.68
CA THR A 145 12.91 18.64 -2.81
C THR A 145 12.01 19.62 -3.55
N ARG A 146 11.98 20.90 -3.14
CA ARG A 146 11.09 21.97 -3.66
C ARG A 146 11.00 22.11 -5.20
N PHE A 147 11.96 21.53 -5.94
CA PHE A 147 12.11 21.71 -7.38
C PHE A 147 12.07 20.40 -8.19
N SER A 148 11.79 19.24 -7.57
CA SER A 148 11.74 17.96 -8.28
C SER A 148 10.76 17.00 -7.60
N SER A 149 9.64 16.74 -8.27
CA SER A 149 8.61 15.80 -7.80
C SER A 149 9.06 14.35 -7.80
N HIS A 150 10.08 13.99 -8.61
CA HIS A 150 10.50 12.60 -8.82
C HIS A 150 11.82 12.23 -8.13
N GLN A 151 12.47 13.15 -7.39
CA GLN A 151 13.73 12.83 -6.72
C GLN A 151 13.73 13.26 -5.26
N HIS A 152 13.83 12.26 -4.39
CA HIS A 152 13.87 12.47 -2.95
C HIS A 152 15.21 13.08 -2.53
N ARG A 153 15.15 13.90 -1.48
CA ARG A 153 16.34 14.46 -0.84
C ARG A 153 17.35 13.36 -0.49
N ARG A 154 16.85 12.22 0.01
CA ARG A 154 17.66 11.07 0.40
C ARG A 154 18.42 10.48 -0.79
N THR A 155 17.80 10.32 -1.95
CA THR A 155 18.48 9.87 -3.18
C THR A 155 19.63 10.79 -3.57
N LYS A 156 19.42 12.11 -3.47
CA LYS A 156 20.48 13.11 -3.74
C LYS A 156 21.62 13.03 -2.73
N GLU A 157 21.31 12.89 -1.44
CA GLU A 157 22.32 12.74 -0.38
C GLU A 157 23.12 11.45 -0.54
N PHE A 158 22.46 10.32 -0.79
CA PHE A 158 23.12 9.04 -1.08
C PHE A 158 24.00 9.13 -2.32
N LYS A 159 23.51 9.70 -3.42
CA LYS A 159 24.29 9.93 -4.63
C LYS A 159 25.55 10.76 -4.36
N LYS A 160 25.44 11.81 -3.55
CA LYS A 160 26.58 12.67 -3.17
C LYS A 160 27.62 11.88 -2.37
N GLN A 161 27.19 11.12 -1.37
CA GLN A 161 28.08 10.29 -0.55
C GLN A 161 28.79 9.21 -1.39
N PHE A 162 28.04 8.53 -2.25
CA PHE A 162 28.60 7.52 -3.16
C PHE A 162 29.64 8.13 -4.10
N LYS A 163 29.35 9.26 -4.74
CA LYS A 163 30.32 9.94 -5.61
C LYS A 163 31.60 10.34 -4.87
N ALA A 164 31.46 10.86 -3.64
CA ALA A 164 32.62 11.24 -2.83
C ALA A 164 33.50 10.03 -2.48
N ALA A 165 32.89 8.93 -2.02
CA ALA A 165 33.60 7.69 -1.69
C ALA A 165 34.24 7.05 -2.94
N TYR A 166 33.51 7.04 -4.06
CA TYR A 166 33.99 6.47 -5.32
C TYR A 166 35.17 7.26 -5.89
N SER A 167 35.18 8.60 -5.76
CA SER A 167 36.31 9.42 -6.16
C SER A 167 37.60 9.00 -5.45
N ILE A 168 37.54 8.83 -4.12
CA ILE A 168 38.69 8.41 -3.32
C ILE A 168 39.17 7.02 -3.75
N LEU A 169 38.23 6.09 -3.97
CA LEU A 169 38.54 4.75 -4.44
C LEU A 169 39.24 4.76 -5.81
N ASN A 170 38.73 5.59 -6.74
CA ASN A 170 39.26 5.69 -8.10
C ASN A 170 40.66 6.32 -8.12
N ASP A 171 40.92 7.29 -7.24
CA ASP A 171 42.26 7.87 -7.04
C ASP A 171 43.25 6.81 -6.55
N CYS A 172 42.85 5.98 -5.58
CA CYS A 172 43.66 4.86 -5.08
C CYS A 172 43.89 3.81 -6.17
N LYS A 173 42.86 3.47 -6.96
CA LYS A 173 42.95 2.51 -8.06
C LYS A 173 43.93 3.00 -9.14
N SER A 174 43.83 4.27 -9.52
CA SER A 174 44.74 4.90 -10.47
C SER A 174 46.20 4.89 -9.99
N LYS A 175 46.44 5.18 -8.70
CA LYS A 175 47.78 5.07 -8.10
C LYS A 175 48.32 3.64 -8.10
N LEU A 176 47.48 2.66 -7.77
CA LEU A 176 47.85 1.25 -7.80
C LEU A 176 48.21 0.79 -9.22
N ASP A 177 47.42 1.21 -10.21
CA ASP A 177 47.66 0.85 -11.61
C ASP A 177 48.95 1.47 -12.15
N ASN A 178 49.26 2.71 -11.77
CA ASN A 178 50.55 3.34 -12.08
C ASN A 178 51.74 2.57 -11.47
N LEU A 179 51.68 2.20 -10.19
CA LEU A 179 52.73 1.42 -9.53
C LEU A 179 52.94 0.03 -10.18
N LYS A 180 51.85 -0.61 -10.61
CA LYS A 180 51.94 -1.89 -11.35
C LYS A 180 52.58 -1.72 -12.72
N GLN A 181 52.36 -0.60 -13.39
CA GLN A 181 53.02 -0.30 -14.66
C GLN A 181 54.52 -0.01 -14.45
N GLU A 182 54.88 0.70 -13.38
CA GLU A 182 56.27 0.95 -13.01
C GLU A 182 57.02 -0.34 -12.65
N GLN A 183 56.41 -1.29 -11.95
CA GLN A 183 57.01 -2.61 -11.66
C GLN A 183 57.21 -3.51 -12.89
N LYS A 184 56.49 -3.26 -13.97
CA LYS A 184 56.59 -4.04 -15.22
C LYS A 184 57.63 -3.46 -16.18
N LYS A 185 58.15 -2.27 -15.92
CA LYS A 185 59.26 -1.64 -16.66
C LYS A 185 60.58 -1.98 -15.97
#